data_AF-A0A0C1CBM9-F1
#
_entry.id   AF-A0A0C1CBM9-F1
#
_cell.length_a   1.000
_cell.length_b   1.000
_cell.length_c   1.000
_cell.angle_alpha   90.00
_cell.angle_beta   90.00
_cell.angle_gamma   90.00
#
_symmetry.space_group_name_H-M   'P 1'
#
loop_
_entity.id
_entity.type
_entity.pdbx_description
1 polymer ?
#
loop_
_entity_poly.entity_id
_entity_poly.type
_entity_poly.pdbx_seq_one_letter_code
_entity_poly.pdbx_strand_id
1 'polypeptide(L)'
;MSEKIGAHFTVRLGIHLMFIGGSSMLVWYYFASLSLAGFLIPMVIACTGAMFLLGSSASKAMEPFGHIAGTASAAFGSLEFGIAALVGSILMIFPVNSTIPYAITILLIAFTAYSLFQVSPRPAKSIETV
;
A
#
# COMPACT_ATOMS: atom_id res chain seq x y z
N MET A 1 16.77 7.36 -17.00
CA MET A 1 16.35 5.98 -17.36
C MET A 1 16.27 5.04 -16.15
N SER A 2 17.19 5.11 -15.17
CA SER A 2 17.18 4.20 -13.99
C SER A 2 15.99 4.40 -13.04
N GLU A 3 15.50 5.63 -12.89
CA GLU A 3 14.50 5.99 -11.87
C GLU A 3 13.09 5.42 -12.14
N LYS A 4 12.66 5.36 -13.41
CA LYS A 4 11.36 4.79 -13.79
C LYS A 4 11.33 3.26 -13.63
N ILE A 5 12.45 2.59 -13.93
CA ILE A 5 12.60 1.14 -13.76
C ILE A 5 12.60 0.78 -12.26
N GLY A 6 13.26 1.60 -11.44
CA GLY A 6 13.23 1.48 -9.98
C GLY A 6 11.81 1.62 -9.43
N ALA A 7 11.05 2.64 -9.86
CA ALA A 7 9.70 2.86 -9.35
C ALA A 7 8.74 1.68 -9.60
N HIS A 8 8.72 1.11 -10.82
CA HIS A 8 7.89 -0.06 -11.11
C HIS A 8 8.29 -1.31 -10.29
N PHE A 9 9.58 -1.51 -10.09
CA PHE A 9 10.08 -2.60 -9.25
C PHE A 9 9.68 -2.40 -7.78
N THR A 10 9.83 -1.19 -7.25
CA THR A 10 9.46 -0.84 -5.87
C THR A 10 7.97 -1.01 -5.61
N VAL A 11 7.11 -0.59 -6.54
CA VAL A 11 5.65 -0.82 -6.46
C VAL A 11 5.33 -2.31 -6.40
N ARG A 12 5.93 -3.12 -7.28
CA ARG A 12 5.69 -4.57 -7.33
C ARG A 12 6.16 -5.27 -6.05
N LEU A 13 7.34 -4.89 -5.56
CA LEU A 13 7.90 -5.39 -4.31
C LEU A 13 7.00 -5.03 -3.12
N GLY A 14 6.50 -3.79 -3.05
CA GLY A 14 5.56 -3.37 -2.02
C GLY A 14 4.27 -4.20 -2.01
N ILE A 15 3.67 -4.45 -3.19
CA ILE A 15 2.47 -5.30 -3.32
C ILE A 15 2.74 -6.71 -2.78
N HIS A 16 3.89 -7.32 -3.15
CA HIS A 16 4.23 -8.65 -2.68
C HIS A 16 4.42 -8.69 -1.15
N LEU A 17 5.09 -7.69 -0.58
CA LEU A 17 5.24 -7.56 0.86
C LEU A 17 3.89 -7.40 1.58
N MET A 18 2.96 -6.62 1.02
CA MET A 18 1.60 -6.50 1.59
C MET A 18 0.83 -7.83 1.54
N PHE A 19 0.93 -8.58 0.44
CA PHE A 19 0.33 -9.92 0.35
C PHE A 19 0.94 -10.90 1.35
N ILE A 20 2.27 -10.87 1.52
CA ILE A 20 2.98 -11.70 2.50
C ILE A 20 2.55 -11.32 3.92
N GLY A 21 2.50 -10.02 4.25
CA GLY A 21 2.04 -9.53 5.55
C GLY A 21 0.60 -9.94 5.87
N GLY A 22 -0.34 -9.69 4.97
CA GLY A 22 -1.75 -10.07 5.16
C GLY A 22 -1.95 -11.60 5.25
N SER A 23 -1.28 -12.36 4.39
CA SER A 23 -1.39 -13.83 4.39
C SER A 23 -0.76 -14.46 5.63
N SER A 24 0.43 -13.99 6.04
CA SER A 24 1.09 -14.47 7.25
C SER A 24 0.26 -14.17 8.50
N MET A 25 -0.41 -13.01 8.55
CA MET A 25 -1.36 -12.68 9.61
C MET A 25 -2.54 -13.64 9.68
N LEU A 26 -3.09 -14.06 8.53
CA LEU A 26 -4.19 -15.02 8.45
C LEU A 26 -3.75 -16.44 8.83
N VAL A 27 -2.58 -16.88 8.35
CA VAL A 27 -1.99 -18.18 8.71
C VAL A 27 -1.71 -18.23 10.21
N TRP A 28 -1.16 -17.16 10.79
CA TRP A 28 -0.87 -17.11 12.22
C TRP A 28 -2.14 -17.24 13.05
N TYR A 29 -3.21 -16.54 12.68
CA TYR A 29 -4.50 -16.65 13.35
C TYR A 29 -5.04 -18.09 13.37
N TYR A 30 -4.80 -18.88 12.32
CA TYR A 30 -5.29 -20.26 12.22
C TYR A 30 -4.42 -21.28 12.98
N PHE A 31 -3.10 -21.05 13.07
CA PHE A 31 -2.14 -21.97 13.66
C PHE A 31 -1.78 -21.66 15.13
N ALA A 32 -1.84 -20.39 15.52
CA ALA A 32 -1.50 -19.94 16.86
C ALA A 32 -2.59 -19.00 17.36
N SER A 33 -3.18 -19.34 18.51
CA SER A 33 -4.16 -18.52 19.22
C SER A 33 -3.67 -17.06 19.37
N LEU A 34 -4.60 -16.13 19.57
CA LEU A 34 -4.39 -14.67 19.53
C LEU A 34 -3.13 -14.24 20.31
N SER A 35 -2.02 -14.04 19.60
CA SER A 35 -0.72 -13.68 20.16
C SER A 35 -0.27 -12.34 19.61
N LEU A 36 0.25 -11.48 20.50
CA LEU A 36 0.72 -10.14 20.14
C LEU A 36 1.80 -10.19 19.05
N ALA A 37 2.72 -11.16 19.12
CA ALA A 37 3.76 -11.35 18.11
C ALA A 37 3.18 -11.72 16.74
N GLY A 38 2.12 -12.54 16.73
CA GLY A 38 1.39 -12.94 15.52
C GLY A 38 0.61 -11.83 14.85
N PHE A 39 0.40 -10.70 15.54
CA PHE A 39 -0.17 -9.48 14.96
C PHE A 39 0.91 -8.48 14.54
N LEU A 40 1.88 -8.20 15.42
CA LEU A 40 2.86 -7.14 15.19
C LEU A 40 3.84 -7.47 14.06
N ILE A 41 4.35 -8.71 13.98
CA ILE A 41 5.30 -9.11 12.95
C ILE A 41 4.71 -8.94 11.53
N PRO A 42 3.53 -9.52 11.21
CA PRO A 42 2.95 -9.32 9.89
C PRO A 42 2.54 -7.86 9.62
N MET A 43 2.15 -7.12 10.65
CA MET A 43 1.85 -5.69 10.52
C MET A 43 3.08 -4.89 10.08
N VAL A 44 4.24 -5.12 10.68
CA VAL A 44 5.48 -4.45 10.29
C VAL A 44 5.82 -4.75 8.82
N ILE A 45 5.71 -6.02 8.42
CA ILE A 45 5.96 -6.43 7.03
C ILE A 45 5.00 -5.72 6.06
N ALA A 46 3.70 -5.72 6.37
CA ALA A 46 2.69 -5.05 5.56
C ALA A 46 2.93 -3.53 5.48
N CYS A 47 3.31 -2.90 6.60
CA CYS A 47 3.60 -1.48 6.69
C CYS A 47 4.83 -1.10 5.85
N THR A 48 5.90 -1.91 5.91
CA THR A 48 7.07 -1.73 5.03
C THR A 48 6.67 -1.83 3.55
N GLY A 49 5.83 -2.80 3.19
CA GLY A 49 5.29 -2.91 1.83
C GLY A 49 4.49 -1.68 1.40
N ALA A 50 3.62 -1.17 2.29
CA ALA A 50 2.83 0.03 2.06
C ALA A 50 3.70 1.27 1.87
N MET A 51 4.79 1.45 2.65
CA MET A 51 5.71 2.59 2.48
C MET A 51 6.39 2.60 1.11
N PHE A 52 6.82 1.43 0.61
CA PHE A 52 7.40 1.32 -0.73
C PHE A 52 6.41 1.73 -1.82
N LEU A 53 5.16 1.29 -1.69
CA LEU A 53 4.07 1.67 -2.57
C LEU A 53 3.78 3.16 -2.50
N LEU A 54 3.59 3.70 -1.30
CA LEU A 54 3.24 5.09 -1.07
C LEU A 54 4.32 6.02 -1.64
N GLY A 55 5.60 5.79 -1.32
CA GLY A 55 6.69 6.64 -1.78
C GLY A 55 6.84 6.67 -3.30
N SER A 56 6.79 5.50 -3.95
CA SER A 56 6.95 5.39 -5.40
C SER A 56 5.73 5.91 -6.19
N SER A 57 4.52 5.66 -5.70
CA SER A 57 3.28 6.14 -6.34
C SER A 57 3.03 7.63 -6.12
N ALA A 58 3.21 8.14 -4.89
CA ALA A 58 3.04 9.55 -4.58
C ALA A 58 4.02 10.42 -5.39
N SER A 59 5.29 10.02 -5.46
CA SER A 59 6.30 10.75 -6.24
C SER A 59 5.91 10.87 -7.72
N LYS A 60 5.36 9.80 -8.32
CA LYS A 60 4.91 9.81 -9.72
C LYS A 60 3.64 10.64 -9.92
N ALA A 61 2.71 10.62 -8.95
CA ALA A 61 1.51 11.44 -9.00
C ALA A 61 1.80 12.94 -8.87
N MET A 62 2.86 13.31 -8.14
CA MET A 62 3.27 14.69 -7.91
C MET A 62 4.19 15.26 -9.00
N GLU A 63 4.82 14.41 -9.83
CA GLU A 63 5.73 14.81 -10.93
C GLU A 63 5.19 15.94 -11.85
N PRO A 64 3.93 15.93 -12.33
CA PRO A 64 3.39 17.01 -13.16
C PRO A 64 3.06 18.30 -12.38
N PHE A 65 3.02 18.26 -11.05
CA PHE A 65 2.61 19.37 -10.19
C PHE A 65 3.80 20.08 -9.52
N GLY A 66 5.00 20.01 -10.09
CA GLY A 66 6.22 20.57 -9.50
C GLY A 66 6.13 22.06 -9.10
N HIS A 67 5.41 22.87 -9.88
CA HIS A 67 5.17 24.30 -9.57
C HIS A 67 4.32 24.51 -8.30
N ILE A 68 3.48 23.54 -7.90
CA ILE A 68 2.62 23.59 -6.72
C ILE A 68 2.86 22.41 -5.77
N ALA A 69 4.09 21.92 -5.67
CA ALA A 69 4.43 20.69 -4.97
C ALA A 69 3.95 20.65 -3.50
N GLY A 70 4.02 21.78 -2.78
CA GLY A 70 3.54 21.87 -1.39
C GLY A 70 2.02 21.74 -1.25
N THR A 71 1.25 22.33 -2.18
CA THR A 71 -0.21 22.19 -2.19
C THR A 71 -0.63 20.79 -2.64
N ALA A 72 0.06 20.22 -3.63
CA ALA A 72 -0.20 18.87 -4.12
C ALA A 72 0.06 17.81 -3.02
N SER A 73 1.14 17.95 -2.25
CA SER A 73 1.42 17.04 -1.13
C SER A 73 0.46 17.20 0.04
N ALA A 74 0.03 18.43 0.35
CA ALA A 74 -1.01 18.67 1.35
C ALA A 74 -2.36 18.07 0.94
N ALA A 75 -2.76 18.21 -0.33
CA ALA A 75 -3.97 17.58 -0.86
C ALA A 75 -3.88 16.05 -0.85
N PHE A 76 -2.72 15.50 -1.23
CA PHE A 76 -2.49 14.05 -1.17
C PHE A 76 -2.57 13.51 0.26
N GLY A 77 -1.89 14.14 1.22
CA GLY A 77 -1.91 13.71 2.62
C GLY A 77 -3.28 13.84 3.28
N SER A 78 -4.04 14.89 2.96
CA SER A 78 -5.42 15.05 3.46
C SER A 78 -6.37 13.98 2.92
N LEU A 79 -6.22 13.57 1.66
CA LEU A 79 -6.94 12.41 1.12
C LEU A 79 -6.52 11.11 1.81
N GLU A 80 -5.22 10.89 2.01
CA GLU A 80 -4.70 9.70 2.69
C GLU A 80 -5.27 9.57 4.11
N PHE A 81 -5.17 10.63 4.92
CA PHE A 81 -5.72 10.63 6.28
C PHE A 81 -7.25 10.51 6.29
N GLY A 82 -7.95 11.13 5.35
CA GLY A 82 -9.40 11.00 5.23
C GLY A 82 -9.83 9.55 4.97
N ILE A 83 -9.17 8.88 4.03
CA ILE A 83 -9.44 7.46 3.74
C ILE A 83 -9.04 6.57 4.92
N ALA A 84 -7.88 6.82 5.53
CA ALA A 84 -7.41 6.06 6.68
C ALA A 84 -8.35 6.19 7.89
N ALA A 85 -8.89 7.39 8.14
CA ALA A 85 -9.88 7.62 9.19
C ALA A 85 -11.17 6.85 8.92
N LEU A 86 -11.70 6.91 7.69
CA LEU A 86 -12.91 6.17 7.31
C LEU A 86 -12.73 4.66 7.47
N VAL A 87 -11.64 4.10 6.93
CA VAL A 87 -11.34 2.67 7.05
C VAL A 87 -11.12 2.29 8.51
N GLY A 88 -10.36 3.09 9.27
CA GLY A 88 -10.12 2.86 10.69
C GLY A 88 -11.40 2.88 11.53
N SER A 89 -12.30 3.82 11.28
CA SER A 89 -13.61 3.88 11.94
C SER A 89 -14.47 2.65 11.65
N ILE A 90 -14.48 2.16 10.39
CA ILE A 90 -15.19 0.93 10.03
C ILE A 90 -14.59 -0.28 10.78
N LEU A 91 -13.27 -0.37 10.85
CA LEU A 91 -12.60 -1.46 11.55
C LEU A 91 -12.86 -1.46 13.06
N MET A 92 -13.04 -0.28 13.66
CA MET A 92 -13.32 -0.13 15.09
C MET A 92 -14.71 -0.64 15.50
N ILE A 93 -15.63 -0.85 14.55
CA ILE A 93 -16.93 -1.49 14.80
C ILE A 93 -16.76 -2.99 15.08
N PHE A 94 -15.71 -3.61 14.54
CA PHE A 94 -15.45 -5.03 14.74
C PHE A 94 -14.79 -5.28 16.12
N PRO A 95 -15.13 -6.39 16.79
CA PRO A 95 -14.53 -6.71 18.08
C PRO A 95 -13.01 -6.91 17.95
N VAL A 96 -12.25 -6.23 18.82
CA VAL A 96 -10.76 -6.27 18.90
C VAL A 96 -10.18 -7.65 19.17
N ASN A 97 -11.04 -8.64 19.43
CA ASN A 97 -10.64 -9.99 19.78
C ASN A 97 -10.31 -10.86 18.55
N SER A 98 -10.49 -10.33 17.34
CA SER A 98 -10.12 -11.01 16.10
C SER A 98 -9.19 -10.15 15.26
N THR A 99 -8.08 -10.74 14.79
CA THR A 99 -7.16 -10.12 13.83
C THR A 99 -7.62 -10.29 12.38
N ILE A 100 -8.63 -11.12 12.13
CA ILE A 100 -9.22 -11.34 10.80
C ILE A 100 -9.57 -10.03 10.06
N PRO A 101 -10.32 -9.07 10.63
CA PRO A 101 -10.75 -7.88 9.89
C PRO A 101 -9.56 -7.07 9.36
N TYR A 102 -8.49 -6.94 10.14
CA TYR A 102 -7.26 -6.28 9.70
C TYR A 102 -6.57 -7.04 8.56
N ALA A 103 -6.42 -8.37 8.67
CA ALA A 103 -5.80 -9.19 7.64
C ALA A 103 -6.56 -9.10 6.30
N ILE A 104 -7.89 -9.19 6.36
CA ILE A 104 -8.76 -9.04 5.17
C ILE A 104 -8.57 -7.67 4.54
N THR A 105 -8.55 -6.61 5.34
CA THR A 105 -8.43 -5.24 4.82
C THR A 105 -7.09 -5.03 4.11
N ILE A 106 -5.99 -5.52 4.67
CA ILE A 106 -4.66 -5.48 4.04
C ILE A 106 -4.68 -6.25 2.71
N LEU A 107 -5.27 -7.45 2.69
CA LEU A 107 -5.36 -8.26 1.47
C LEU A 107 -6.23 -7.60 0.39
N LEU A 108 -7.35 -6.99 0.78
CA LEU A 108 -8.21 -6.25 -0.16
C LEU A 108 -7.49 -5.03 -0.75
N ILE A 109 -6.76 -4.28 0.07
CA ILE A 109 -5.95 -3.14 -0.40
C ILE A 109 -4.83 -3.64 -1.33
N ALA A 110 -4.12 -4.72 -0.95
CA ALA A 110 -3.09 -5.31 -1.79
C ALA A 110 -3.63 -5.81 -3.14
N PHE A 111 -4.82 -6.42 -3.13
CA PHE A 111 -5.50 -6.88 -4.33
C PHE A 111 -5.94 -5.72 -5.22
N THR A 112 -6.46 -4.64 -4.62
CA THR A 112 -6.83 -3.42 -5.33
C THR A 112 -5.60 -2.75 -5.95
N ALA A 113 -4.50 -2.66 -5.21
CA ALA A 113 -3.23 -2.15 -5.70
C ALA A 113 -2.67 -3.00 -6.85
N TYR A 114 -2.76 -4.32 -6.75
CA TYR A 114 -2.36 -5.25 -7.82
C TYR A 114 -3.22 -5.09 -9.07
N SER A 115 -4.53 -4.97 -8.91
CA SER A 115 -5.47 -4.76 -10.02
C SER A 115 -5.19 -3.44 -10.73
N LEU A 116 -4.99 -2.36 -9.97
CA LEU A 116 -4.63 -1.05 -10.53
C LEU A 116 -3.27 -1.10 -11.23
N PHE A 117 -2.31 -1.85 -10.69
CA PHE A 117 -1.01 -2.04 -11.32
C PHE A 117 -1.09 -2.79 -12.66
N GLN A 118 -2.05 -3.69 -12.85
CA GLN A 118 -2.30 -4.35 -14.13
C GLN A 118 -2.99 -3.46 -15.16
N VAL A 119 -3.91 -2.59 -14.71
CA VAL A 119 -4.66 -1.68 -15.58
C VAL A 119 -3.81 -0.48 -16.00
N SER A 120 -2.78 -0.13 -15.24
CA SER A 120 -1.85 0.95 -15.59
C SER A 120 -1.19 0.65 -16.95
N PRO A 121 -1.49 1.44 -18.00
CA PRO A 121 -0.90 1.24 -19.32
C PRO A 121 0.62 1.26 -19.20
N ARG A 122 1.29 0.26 -19.80
CA ARG A 122 2.75 0.28 -19.95
C ARG A 122 3.15 1.68 -20.41
N PRO A 123 4.06 2.37 -19.69
CA PRO A 123 4.46 3.72 -20.10
C PRO A 123 4.88 3.65 -21.57
N ALA A 124 4.16 4.40 -22.41
CA ALA A 124 4.50 4.54 -23.81
C ALA A 124 5.97 4.94 -23.87
N LYS A 125 6.77 4.17 -24.62
CA LYS A 125 8.17 4.48 -24.92
C LYS A 125 8.17 5.90 -25.45
N SER A 126 8.61 6.90 -24.66
CA SER A 126 8.75 8.24 -25.20
C SER A 126 9.83 8.15 -26.26
N ILE A 127 9.39 8.24 -27.51
CA ILE A 127 10.22 8.25 -28.69
C ILE A 127 11.32 9.30 -28.45
N GLU A 128 12.56 8.89 -28.72
CA GLU A 128 13.71 9.79 -28.83
C GLU A 128 13.32 11.07 -29.54
N THR A 129 13.48 12.21 -28.87
CA THR A 129 13.85 13.44 -29.57
C THR A 129 14.78 14.24 -28.66
N VAL A 130 16.08 14.07 -28.98
CA VAL A 130 17.19 15.04 -28.94
C VAL A 130 17.62 15.57 -27.58
#